data_AF-A0A9D7DHF0-F1
#
_entry.id   AF-A0A9D7DHF0-F1
#
_cell.length_a   1.000
_cell.length_b   1.000
_cell.length_c   1.000
_cell.angle_alpha   90.00
_cell.angle_beta   90.00
_cell.angle_gamma   90.00
#
_symmetry.space_group_name_H-M   'P 1'
#
loop_
_entity.id
_entity.type
_entity.pdbx_description
1 polymer ?
#
loop_
_entity_poly.entity_id
_entity_poly.type
_entity_poly.pdbx_seq_one_letter_code
_entity_poly.pdbx_strand_id
1 'polypeptide(L)'
;MSAHVGIIREQEGMLHALCIIAKLERQVAPVWNRHRWSAELIDLRDLLAVARSITSAALAEPASLGAHYVEVTASQGLRVPHSK
;
A
#
# COMPACT_ATOMS: atom_id res chain seq x y z
N MET A 1 8.81 -4.88 -0.83
CA MET A 1 7.72 -4.36 0.04
C MET A 1 8.22 -3.53 1.22
N SER A 2 9.42 -3.80 1.76
CA SER A 2 9.99 -3.07 2.90
C SER A 2 10.25 -1.57 2.69
N ALA A 3 10.43 -1.11 1.44
CA ALA A 3 10.77 0.28 1.14
C ALA A 3 9.59 1.28 1.16
N HIS A 4 8.34 0.82 0.99
CA HIS A 4 7.18 1.70 0.80
C HIS A 4 5.98 1.40 1.71
N VAL A 5 6.04 0.28 2.46
CA VAL A 5 5.00 -0.12 3.42
C VAL A 5 5.68 -0.51 4.75
N GLY A 6 6.79 0.17 5.07
CA GLY A 6 7.55 0.01 6.29
C GLY A 6 6.98 0.83 7.46
N ILE A 7 7.87 1.24 8.37
CA ILE A 7 7.55 2.03 9.57
C ILE A 7 7.12 3.46 9.19
N ILE A 8 7.73 4.04 8.15
CA ILE A 8 7.36 5.34 7.58
C ILE A 8 6.63 5.09 6.28
N ARG A 9 5.41 5.62 6.14
CA ARG A 9 4.58 5.47 4.94
C ARG A 9 4.30 6.83 4.33
N GLU A 10 5.02 7.12 3.26
CA GLU A 10 4.72 8.24 2.37
C GLU A 10 3.57 7.86 1.44
N GLN A 11 2.61 8.78 1.27
CA GLN A 11 1.44 8.55 0.41
C GLN A 11 1.82 8.19 -1.03
N GLU A 12 2.84 8.87 -1.57
CA GLU A 12 3.38 8.60 -2.91
C GLU A 12 4.00 7.20 -3.01
N GLY A 13 4.74 6.78 -1.99
CA GLY A 13 5.31 5.43 -1.91
C GLY A 13 4.22 4.34 -1.89
N MET A 14 3.12 4.55 -1.16
CA MET A 14 2.00 3.61 -1.12
C MET A 14 1.23 3.55 -2.45
N LEU A 15 1.01 4.69 -3.11
CA LEU A 15 0.42 4.73 -4.46
C LEU A 15 1.31 4.01 -5.48
N HIS A 16 2.62 4.20 -5.41
CA HIS A 16 3.57 3.49 -6.24
C HIS A 16 3.54 1.98 -5.97
N ALA A 17 3.49 1.57 -4.71
CA ALA A 17 3.34 0.16 -4.33
C ALA A 17 2.04 -0.46 -4.89
N LEU A 18 0.91 0.24 -4.81
CA LEU A 18 -0.35 -0.22 -5.43
C LEU A 18 -0.22 -0.36 -6.97
N CYS A 19 0.47 0.57 -7.63
CA CYS A 19 0.73 0.49 -9.07
C CYS A 19 1.56 -0.76 -9.42
N ILE A 20 2.59 -1.07 -8.64
CA ILE A 20 3.40 -2.29 -8.81
C ILE A 20 2.56 -3.54 -8.58
N ILE A 21 1.78 -3.60 -7.50
CA ILE A 21 0.88 -4.74 -7.20
C ILE A 21 -0.10 -4.95 -8.37
N ALA A 22 -0.74 -3.90 -8.86
CA ALA A 22 -1.66 -3.97 -9.99
C ALA A 22 -0.98 -4.41 -11.31
N LYS A 23 0.31 -4.11 -11.50
CA LYS A 23 1.09 -4.64 -12.64
C LYS A 23 1.32 -6.14 -12.50
N LEU A 24 1.67 -6.61 -11.31
CA LEU A 24 1.93 -8.02 -11.03
C LEU A 24 0.63 -8.85 -11.14
N GLU A 25 -0.50 -8.36 -10.61
CA GLU A 25 -1.82 -9.00 -10.78
C GLU A 25 -2.17 -9.21 -12.26
N ARG A 26 -1.90 -8.20 -13.11
CA ARG A 26 -2.11 -8.29 -14.56
C ARG A 26 -1.22 -9.30 -15.26
N GLN A 27 -0.02 -9.56 -14.73
CA GLN A 27 0.89 -10.59 -15.27
C GLN A 27 0.49 -12.00 -14.82
N VAL A 28 -0.05 -12.13 -13.61
CA VAL A 28 -0.53 -13.41 -13.05
C VAL A 28 -1.82 -13.87 -13.72
N ALA A 29 -2.75 -12.96 -14.04
CA ALA A 29 -4.07 -13.30 -14.56
C ALA A 29 -4.05 -14.18 -15.84
N PRO A 30 -3.23 -13.90 -16.87
CA PRO A 30 -3.13 -14.77 -18.05
C PRO A 30 -2.61 -16.18 -17.73
N VAL A 31 -1.69 -16.31 -16.77
CA VAL A 31 -1.13 -17.62 -16.37
C VAL A 31 -2.17 -18.42 -15.60
N TRP A 32 -2.91 -17.74 -14.71
CA TRP A 32 -4.02 -18.31 -13.95
C TRP A 32 -5.13 -18.84 -14.86
N ASN A 33 -5.57 -18.03 -15.84
CA ASN A 33 -6.65 -18.38 -16.77
C ASN A 33 -6.29 -19.51 -17.73
N ARG A 34 -4.99 -19.72 -17.99
CA ARG A 34 -4.48 -20.84 -18.79
C ARG A 34 -4.40 -22.15 -18.00
N HIS A 35 -4.87 -22.18 -16.75
CA HIS A 35 -4.86 -23.35 -15.86
C HIS A 35 -3.47 -23.96 -15.65
N ARG A 36 -2.41 -23.14 -15.79
CA ARG A 36 -1.03 -23.54 -15.47
C ARG A 36 -0.78 -23.38 -13.98
N TRP A 37 -1.60 -24.04 -13.17
CA TRP A 37 -1.53 -23.90 -11.72
C TRP A 37 -0.29 -24.60 -11.18
N SER A 38 0.44 -23.89 -10.34
CA SER A 38 1.51 -24.42 -9.51
C SER A 38 1.32 -23.88 -8.09
N ALA A 39 1.92 -24.52 -7.09
CA ALA A 39 1.85 -24.05 -5.71
C ALA A 39 2.36 -22.60 -5.62
N GLU A 40 3.46 -22.31 -6.31
CA GLU A 40 4.08 -20.97 -6.35
C GLU A 40 3.17 -19.93 -6.99
N LEU A 41 2.37 -20.30 -7.99
CA LEU A 41 1.42 -19.38 -8.62
C LEU A 41 0.24 -19.07 -7.69
N ILE A 42 -0.25 -20.06 -6.96
CA ILE A 42 -1.31 -19.89 -5.96
C ILE A 42 -0.81 -18.98 -4.84
N ASP A 43 0.38 -19.29 -4.29
CA ASP A 43 1.03 -18.48 -3.25
C ASP A 43 1.24 -17.04 -3.72
N LEU A 44 1.75 -16.84 -4.93
CA LEU A 44 1.97 -15.50 -5.49
C LEU A 44 0.66 -14.72 -5.61
N ARG A 45 -0.41 -15.35 -6.11
CA ARG A 45 -1.73 -14.71 -6.25
C ARG A 45 -2.27 -14.29 -4.88
N ASP A 46 -2.20 -15.18 -3.91
CA ASP A 46 -2.76 -14.93 -2.57
C ASP A 46 -1.95 -13.87 -1.82
N LEU A 47 -0.61 -13.91 -1.94
CA LEU A 47 0.27 -12.86 -1.41
C LEU A 47 0.02 -11.50 -2.05
N LEU A 48 -0.26 -11.43 -3.36
CA LEU A 48 -0.64 -10.18 -4.03
C LEU A 48 -1.96 -9.62 -3.51
N ALA A 49 -2.96 -10.48 -3.28
CA ALA A 49 -4.24 -10.07 -2.71
C ALA A 49 -4.09 -9.51 -1.28
N VAL A 50 -3.28 -10.17 -0.46
CA VAL A 50 -2.94 -9.69 0.90
C VAL A 50 -2.20 -8.36 0.83
N ALA A 51 -1.18 -8.26 -0.02
CA ALA A 51 -0.40 -7.04 -0.23
C ALA A 51 -1.27 -5.85 -0.63
N ARG A 52 -2.20 -6.06 -1.57
CA ARG A 52 -3.15 -5.03 -2.02
C ARG A 52 -4.05 -4.58 -0.89
N SER A 53 -4.57 -5.52 -0.11
CA SER A 53 -5.48 -5.24 1.00
C SER A 53 -4.79 -4.40 2.07
N ILE A 54 -3.57 -4.78 2.48
CA ILE A 54 -2.77 -4.04 3.45
C ILE A 54 -2.46 -2.63 2.94
N THR A 55 -2.01 -2.51 1.68
CA THR A 55 -1.59 -1.23 1.12
C THR A 55 -2.78 -0.28 0.91
N SER A 56 -3.92 -0.81 0.46
CA SER A 56 -5.16 -0.04 0.31
C SER A 56 -5.69 0.44 1.65
N ALA A 57 -5.69 -0.43 2.66
CA ALA A 57 -6.09 -0.07 4.02
C ALA A 57 -5.14 0.98 4.63
N ALA A 58 -3.83 0.84 4.43
CA ALA A 58 -2.85 1.81 4.90
C ALA A 58 -3.01 3.19 4.23
N LEU A 59 -3.37 3.23 2.95
CA LEU A 59 -3.62 4.46 2.21
C LEU A 59 -4.96 5.13 2.58
N ALA A 60 -5.98 4.33 2.90
CA ALA A 60 -7.30 4.81 3.28
C ALA A 60 -7.36 5.35 4.72
N GLU A 61 -6.38 5.02 5.56
CA GLU A 61 -6.27 5.48 6.94
C GLU A 61 -5.45 6.79 7.01
N PRO A 62 -6.08 7.96 7.25
CA PRO A 62 -5.38 9.25 7.27
C PRO A 62 -4.68 9.52 8.61
N ALA A 63 -4.89 8.70 9.63
CA ALA A 63 -4.37 8.91 10.98
C ALA A 63 -3.23 7.94 11.29
N SER A 64 -2.18 8.47 11.91
CA SER A 64 -1.14 7.62 12.51
C SER A 64 -1.70 6.96 13.77
N LEU A 65 -1.96 5.65 13.72
CA LEU A 65 -2.48 4.85 14.83
C LEU A 65 -1.54 3.67 15.13
N GLY A 66 -0.98 3.62 16.34
CA GLY A 66 -0.09 2.54 16.77
C GLY A 66 1.21 2.48 15.96
N ALA A 67 1.47 1.38 15.24
CA ALA A 67 2.64 1.22 14.36
C ALA A 67 2.43 1.78 12.94
N HIS A 68 1.30 2.46 12.70
CA HIS A 68 1.01 3.16 11.45
C HIS A 68 1.46 4.62 11.62
N TYR A 69 2.54 5.02 10.92
CA TYR A 69 3.06 6.38 10.94
C TYR A 69 3.03 6.97 9.53
N VAL A 70 2.19 7.99 9.35
CA VAL A 70 2.09 8.80 8.13
C VAL A 70 2.96 10.03 8.33
N GLU A 71 3.95 10.23 7.46
CA GLU A 71 4.77 11.43 7.48
C GLU A 71 3.95 12.60 6.92
N VAL A 72 3.37 13.40 7.82
CA VAL A 72 2.73 14.67 7.43
C VAL A 72 3.87 15.63 7.07
N THR A 73 4.12 15.78 5.78
CA THR A 73 4.93 16.90 5.29
C THR A 73 4.23 18.17 5.76
N ALA A 74 4.87 18.91 6.66
CA ALA A 74 4.38 20.16 7.21
C ALA A 74 4.30 21.22 6.10
N SER A 75 3.21 21.20 5.34
CA SER A 75 2.92 22.21 4.33
C SER A 75 1.44 22.61 4.32
N GLN A 76 0.80 22.66 5.49
CA GLN A 76 -0.44 23.43 5.68
C GLN A 76 -0.42 24.11 7.04
N GLY A 77 -0.37 25.45 6.99
CA GLY A 77 -0.13 26.33 8.12
C GLY A 77 -1.17 26.19 9.23
N LEU A 78 -0.69 25.86 10.42
CA LEU A 78 -1.46 26.01 11.64
C LEU A 78 -1.42 27.49 12.07
N ARG A 79 -2.34 28.30 11.52
CA ARG A 79 -2.72 29.56 12.19
C ARG A 79 -3.52 29.17 13.43
N VAL A 80 -2.87 29.20 14.58
CA VAL A 80 -3.55 29.16 15.88
C VAL A 80 -3.92 30.61 16.24
N PRO A 81 -5.21 30.97 16.36
CA PRO A 81 -5.57 32.27 16.90
C PRO A 81 -5.38 32.22 18.42
N HIS A 82 -4.42 33.00 18.92
CA HIS A 82 -4.38 33.36 20.34
C HIS A 82 -5.52 34.34 20.62
N SER A 83 -6.57 33.88 21.29
CA SER A 83 -7.50 34.76 22.00
C SER A 83 -6.92 35.07 23.38
N LYS A 84 -6.83 36.37 23.71
CA LYS A 84 -6.58 36.88 25.06
C LYS A 84 -7.83 36.75 25.92
#